data_AF-A0A517MWT1-F1
#
_entry.id   AF-A0A517MWT1-F1
#
_cell.length_a   1.000
_cell.length_b   1.000
_cell.length_c   1.000
_cell.angle_alpha   90.00
_cell.angle_beta   90.00
_cell.angle_gamma   90.00
#
_symmetry.space_group_name_H-M   'P 1'
#
loop_
_entity.id
_entity.type
_entity.pdbx_description
1 polymer ?
#
loop_
_entity_poly.entity_id
_entity_poly.type
_entity_poly.pdbx_seq_one_letter_code
_entity_poly.pdbx_strand_id
1 'polypeptide(L)'
;MSFFHDPKPNTPIALTDVTKLLPKRRGKKVHHSTIYRWVTKGVRGRVLESHKIGNVRFTTISALNRFFEPTAGREHDERRTAIKRVLYGDK
;
A
#
# COMPACT_ATOMS: atom_id res chain seq x y z
N MET A 1 12.80 -9.96 -3.08
CA MET A 1 12.03 -10.93 -2.27
C MET A 1 10.58 -10.85 -2.70
N SER A 2 10.12 -11.84 -3.45
CA SER A 2 8.74 -11.96 -3.95
C SER A 2 7.85 -12.50 -2.82
N PHE A 3 6.87 -11.70 -2.38
CA PHE A 3 6.02 -12.00 -1.23
C PHE A 3 4.80 -12.90 -1.52
N PHE A 4 4.59 -13.33 -2.77
CA PHE A 4 3.39 -14.07 -3.19
C PHE A 4 3.74 -15.25 -4.12
N HIS A 5 3.16 -16.43 -3.87
CA HIS A 5 3.28 -17.63 -4.71
C HIS A 5 2.22 -17.59 -5.81
N ASP A 6 2.67 -17.20 -7.01
CA ASP A 6 2.08 -17.39 -8.36
C ASP A 6 0.60 -17.01 -8.67
N PRO A 7 0.16 -15.76 -8.46
CA PRO A 7 -0.92 -15.16 -9.25
C PRO A 7 -0.37 -14.54 -10.54
N LYS A 8 -0.99 -14.80 -11.72
CA LYS A 8 -0.57 -14.14 -12.98
C LYS A 8 -0.48 -12.62 -12.72
N PRO A 9 0.62 -11.96 -13.11
CA PRO A 9 0.95 -10.60 -12.66
C PRO A 9 -0.16 -9.57 -12.95
N ASN A 10 -0.97 -9.83 -13.96
CA ASN A 10 -2.04 -8.96 -14.43
C ASN A 10 -3.46 -9.49 -14.11
N THR A 11 -3.60 -10.51 -13.25
CA THR A 11 -4.94 -10.96 -12.82
C THR A 11 -5.64 -9.84 -12.04
N PRO A 12 -6.86 -9.45 -12.45
CA PRO A 12 -7.64 -8.45 -11.74
C PRO A 12 -8.12 -9.00 -10.40
N ILE A 13 -7.95 -8.20 -9.35
CA ILE A 13 -8.35 -8.50 -7.98
C ILE A 13 -9.26 -7.37 -7.51
N ALA A 14 -10.48 -7.72 -7.08
CA ALA A 14 -11.40 -6.73 -6.53
C ALA A 14 -10.81 -6.09 -5.26
N LEU A 15 -10.99 -4.77 -5.08
CA LEU A 15 -10.43 -4.06 -3.91
C LEU A 15 -10.90 -4.64 -2.56
N THR A 16 -12.10 -5.23 -2.53
CA THR A 16 -12.65 -5.95 -1.38
C THR A 16 -11.81 -7.16 -0.99
N ASP A 17 -11.25 -7.86 -1.97
CA ASP A 17 -10.46 -9.08 -1.78
C ASP A 17 -8.99 -8.82 -1.47
N VAL A 18 -8.48 -7.62 -1.77
CA VAL A 18 -7.09 -7.23 -1.45
C VAL A 18 -6.78 -7.44 0.03
N THR A 19 -7.74 -7.17 0.93
CA THR A 19 -7.59 -7.37 2.39
C THR A 19 -7.24 -8.80 2.80
N LYS A 20 -7.52 -9.79 1.95
CA LYS A 20 -7.19 -11.21 2.18
C LYS A 20 -5.74 -11.53 1.82
N LEU A 21 -5.14 -10.74 0.93
CA LEU A 21 -3.77 -10.93 0.46
C LEU A 21 -2.74 -10.22 1.36
N LEU A 22 -3.17 -9.23 2.14
CA LEU A 22 -2.26 -8.44 2.97
C LEU A 22 -1.96 -9.12 4.32
N PRO A 23 -0.73 -8.94 4.85
CA PRO A 23 -0.43 -9.38 6.20
C PRO A 23 -1.30 -8.65 7.23
N LYS A 24 -1.58 -9.34 8.35
CA LYS A 24 -2.29 -8.73 9.48
C LYS A 24 -1.38 -7.74 10.19
N ARG A 25 -1.92 -6.58 10.56
CA ARG A 25 -1.24 -5.60 11.40
C ARG A 25 -1.77 -5.72 12.83
N ARG A 26 -0.91 -6.10 13.78
CA ARG A 26 -1.28 -6.32 15.19
C ARG A 26 -2.48 -7.28 15.31
N GLY A 27 -2.43 -8.40 14.59
CA GLY A 27 -3.48 -9.41 14.58
C GLY A 27 -4.76 -9.04 13.80
N LYS A 28 -4.90 -7.80 13.31
CA LYS A 28 -6.08 -7.35 12.56
C LYS A 28 -5.81 -7.24 11.05
N LYS A 29 -6.79 -7.60 10.23
CA LYS A 29 -6.74 -7.37 8.77
C LYS A 29 -6.77 -5.86 8.48
N VAL A 30 -6.17 -5.47 7.36
CA VAL A 30 -6.32 -4.11 6.84
C VAL A 30 -7.78 -3.88 6.46
N HIS A 31 -8.35 -2.75 6.88
CA HIS A 31 -9.74 -2.41 6.57
C HIS A 31 -9.91 -2.05 5.08
N HIS A 32 -11.04 -2.40 4.48
CA HIS A 32 -11.32 -2.11 3.06
C HIS A 32 -11.24 -0.61 2.76
N SER A 33 -11.70 0.27 3.67
CA SER A 33 -11.60 1.72 3.48
C SER A 33 -10.16 2.21 3.33
N THR A 34 -9.17 1.51 3.89
CA THR A 34 -7.75 1.83 3.69
C THR A 34 -7.32 1.52 2.27
N ILE A 35 -7.77 0.40 1.70
CA ILE A 35 -7.51 0.03 0.30
C ILE A 35 -8.16 1.05 -0.63
N TYR A 36 -9.43 1.41 -0.40
CA TYR A 36 -10.12 2.45 -1.17
C TYR A 36 -9.41 3.81 -1.06
N ARG A 37 -8.86 4.15 0.11
CA ARG A 37 -8.07 5.38 0.29
C ARG A 37 -6.80 5.37 -0.54
N TRP A 38 -6.07 4.25 -0.60
CA TRP A 38 -4.86 4.12 -1.42
C TRP A 38 -5.13 4.40 -2.89
N VAL A 39 -6.30 4.00 -3.38
CA VAL A 39 -6.68 4.18 -4.78
C VAL A 39 -7.26 5.58 -5.06
N THR A 40 -7.99 6.16 -4.11
CA THR A 40 -8.70 7.44 -4.32
C THR A 40 -7.87 8.67 -3.95
N LYS A 41 -7.13 8.60 -2.83
CA LYS A 41 -6.33 9.72 -2.30
C LYS A 41 -4.83 9.42 -2.26
N GLY A 42 -4.49 8.13 -2.28
CA GLY A 42 -3.12 7.71 -2.04
C GLY A 42 -2.68 7.81 -0.58
N VAL A 43 -1.40 7.52 -0.37
CA VAL A 43 -0.71 7.67 0.91
C VAL A 43 0.76 7.96 0.61
N ARG A 44 1.35 8.94 1.32
CA ARG A 44 2.77 9.31 1.16
C ARG A 44 3.19 9.55 -0.29
N GLY A 45 2.38 10.30 -1.04
CA GLY A 45 2.67 10.65 -2.43
C GLY A 45 2.48 9.51 -3.44
N ARG A 46 1.92 8.37 -3.04
CA ARG A 46 1.66 7.23 -3.93
C ARG A 46 0.19 6.91 -3.99
N VAL A 47 -0.29 6.58 -5.19
CA VAL A 47 -1.66 6.14 -5.45
C VAL A 47 -1.62 4.72 -6.00
N LEU A 48 -2.49 3.85 -5.50
CA LEU A 48 -2.59 2.48 -6.00
C LEU A 48 -3.33 2.48 -7.34
N GLU A 49 -2.67 1.97 -8.39
CA GLU A 49 -3.28 1.79 -9.71
C GLU A 49 -4.52 0.89 -9.64
N SER A 50 -5.58 1.27 -10.36
CA SER A 50 -6.82 0.49 -10.37
C SER A 50 -7.65 0.77 -11.63
N HIS A 51 -8.51 -0.17 -11.98
CA HIS A 51 -9.47 -0.04 -13.07
C HIS A 51 -10.88 -0.35 -12.58
N LYS A 52 -11.88 0.41 -13.05
CA LYS A 52 -13.29 0.15 -12.76
C LYS A 52 -13.88 -0.65 -13.93
N ILE A 53 -14.43 -1.82 -13.64
CA ILE A 53 -15.13 -2.67 -14.61
C ILE A 53 -16.54 -2.86 -14.08
N GLY A 54 -17.54 -2.29 -14.78
CA GLY A 54 -18.89 -2.16 -14.25
C GLY A 54 -18.91 -1.32 -12.96
N ASN A 55 -19.49 -1.85 -11.89
CA ASN A 55 -19.52 -1.17 -10.58
C ASN A 55 -18.46 -1.68 -9.58
N VAL A 56 -17.53 -2.53 -10.03
CA VAL A 56 -16.47 -3.09 -9.17
C VAL A 56 -15.12 -2.52 -9.58
N ARG A 57 -14.30 -2.20 -8.59
CA ARG A 57 -12.95 -1.68 -8.80
C ARG A 57 -11.93 -2.78 -8.55
N PHE A 58 -10.98 -2.89 -9.47
CA PHE A 58 -9.96 -3.92 -9.48
C PHE A 58 -8.55 -3.31 -9.47
N THR A 59 -7.63 -4.01 -8.84
CA THR A 59 -6.17 -3.79 -8.93
C THR A 59 -5.52 -5.08 -9.44
N THR A 60 -4.21 -5.06 -9.67
CA THR A 60 -3.43 -6.28 -9.95
C THR A 60 -2.36 -6.48 -8.88
N ILE A 61 -1.74 -7.66 -8.86
CA ILE A 61 -0.60 -7.95 -7.97
C ILE A 61 0.61 -7.09 -8.34
N SER A 62 0.89 -6.91 -9.63
CA SER A 62 1.97 -6.02 -10.08
C SER A 62 1.77 -4.58 -9.61
N ALA A 63 0.53 -4.06 -9.66
CA ALA A 63 0.21 -2.74 -9.13
C ALA A 63 0.43 -2.63 -7.62
N LEU A 64 0.06 -3.67 -6.86
CA LEU A 64 0.32 -3.74 -5.42
C LEU A 64 1.83 -3.76 -5.12
N ASN A 65 2.61 -4.55 -5.87
CA ASN A 65 4.05 -4.61 -5.72
C ASN A 65 4.70 -3.23 -5.96
N ARG A 66 4.38 -2.58 -7.09
CA ARG A 66 4.83 -1.20 -7.39
C ARG A 66 4.44 -0.21 -6.30
N PHE A 67 3.23 -0.34 -5.75
CA PHE A 67 2.73 0.55 -4.71
C PHE A 67 3.48 0.39 -3.37
N PHE A 68 3.84 -0.85 -3.02
CA PHE A 68 4.60 -1.15 -1.80
C PHE A 68 6.11 -0.93 -1.93
N GLU A 69 6.64 -1.01 -3.15
CA GLU A 69 8.05 -0.73 -3.42
C GLU A 69 8.43 0.67 -2.94
N PRO A 70 9.49 0.83 -2.13
CA PRO A 70 9.98 2.13 -1.75
C PRO A 70 10.42 2.90 -3.01
N THR A 71 9.75 3.99 -3.34
CA THR A 71 10.31 5.03 -4.20
C THR A 71 11.59 5.51 -3.53
N ALA A 72 12.74 5.26 -4.15
CA ALA A 72 14.05 5.75 -3.71
C ALA A 72 14.19 7.29 -3.80
N GLY A 73 13.08 8.02 -3.99
CA GLY A 73 13.04 9.46 -4.17
C GLY A 73 12.41 10.19 -2.98
N ARG A 74 13.28 10.59 -2.04
CA ARG A 74 13.25 11.79 -1.18
C ARG A 74 12.10 12.04 -0.17
N GLU A 75 12.50 12.63 0.96
CA GLU A 75 11.74 13.36 2.01
C GLU A 75 11.08 12.65 3.22
N HIS A 76 10.76 11.35 3.21
CA HIS A 76 9.90 10.83 4.30
C HIS A 76 10.63 10.34 5.58
N ASP A 77 11.96 10.23 5.60
CA ASP A 77 12.67 9.89 6.85
C ASP A 77 13.04 11.12 7.68
N GLU A 78 13.14 12.30 7.07
CA GLU A 78 13.54 13.52 7.75
C GLU A 78 12.49 14.00 8.76
N ARG A 79 11.19 13.95 8.43
CA ARG A 79 10.13 14.36 9.38
C ARG A 79 10.00 13.44 10.60
N ARG A 80 10.17 12.12 10.40
CA ARG A 80 10.15 11.14 11.50
C ARG A 80 11.41 11.22 12.34
N THR A 81 12.56 11.37 11.70
CA THR A 81 13.85 11.60 12.36
C THR A 81 13.84 12.92 13.12
N ALA A 82 13.27 13.99 12.54
CA ALA A 82 13.12 15.29 13.19
C ALA A 82 12.20 15.21 14.41
N ILE A 83 11.03 14.56 14.31
CA ILE A 83 10.15 14.36 15.48
C ILE A 83 10.86 13.51 16.54
N LYS A 84 11.56 12.45 16.15
CA LYS A 84 12.33 11.61 17.09
C LYS A 84 13.46 12.39 17.76
N ARG A 85 14.18 13.25 17.04
CA ARG A 85 15.21 14.15 17.57
C ARG A 85 14.64 15.16 18.55
N VAL A 86 13.49 15.77 18.22
CA VAL A 86 12.82 16.74 19.11
C VAL A 86 12.31 16.06 20.39
N LEU A 87 11.76 14.85 20.28
CA LEU A 87 11.15 14.16 21.43
C LEU A 87 12.16 13.43 22.32
N TYR A 88 13.29 12.98 21.78
CA TYR A 88 14.24 12.12 22.52
C TYR A 88 15.65 12.71 22.63
N GLY A 89 15.94 13.83 21.97
CA GLY A 89 17.28 14.43 21.88
C GLY A 89 18.23 13.60 21.02
N ASP A 90 19.16 14.25 20.32
CA ASP A 90 20.34 13.55 19.78
C ASP A 90 21.16 13.07 20.99
N LYS A 91 21.39 11.76 21.07
CA LYS A 91 22.29 11.17 22.05
C LYS A 91 23.64 10.88 21.40
#